data_AF-A0A1I5HCW1-F1
#
_entry.id   AF-A0A1I5HCW1-F1
#
_cell.length_a   1.000
_cell.length_b   1.000
_cell.length_c   1.000
_cell.angle_alpha   90.00
_cell.angle_beta   90.00
_cell.angle_gamma   90.00
#
_symmetry.space_group_name_H-M   'P 1'
#
loop_
_entity.id
_entity.type
_entity.pdbx_description
1 polymer ?
#
loop_
_entity_poly.entity_id
_entity_poly.type
_entity_poly.pdbx_seq_one_letter_code
_entity_poly.pdbx_strand_id
1 'polypeptide(L)' 'MKGYIEERAVEIANYIIENNATVRQTAKQFGISKSTVHTDVTK' A
#
# COMPACT_ATOMS: atom_id res chain seq x y z
N MET A 1 -12.89 11.95 -4.88
CA MET A 1 -11.42 11.98 -5.01
C MET A 1 -10.68 11.44 -3.78
N LYS A 2 -11.15 11.68 -2.54
CA LYS A 2 -10.54 11.10 -1.32
C LYS A 2 -10.80 9.59 -1.10
N GLY A 3 -11.97 9.08 -1.49
CA GLY A 3 -12.31 7.66 -1.27
C GLY A 3 -11.34 6.67 -1.95
N TYR A 4 -10.80 7.02 -3.11
CA TYR A 4 -9.82 6.19 -3.83
C TYR A 4 -8.52 5.96 -3.05
N ILE A 5 -8.10 6.92 -2.22
CA ILE A 5 -6.86 6.79 -1.43
C ILE A 5 -7.09 5.88 -0.23
N GLU A 6 -8.26 5.99 0.42
CA GLU A 6 -8.64 5.14 1.55
C GLU A 6 -8.82 3.68 1.12
N GLU A 7 -9.52 3.44 0.00
CA GLU A 7 -9.67 2.09 -0.56
C GLU A 7 -8.31 1.46 -0.89
N ARG A 8 -7.40 2.24 -1.51
CA ARG A 8 -6.05 1.76 -1.83
C ARG A 8 -5.23 1.45 -0.59
N ALA A 9 -5.33 2.26 0.47
CA ALA A 9 -4.63 2.01 1.72
C ALA A 9 -5.06 0.69 2.36
N VAL A 10 -6.36 0.39 2.32
CA VAL A 10 -6.93 -0.87 2.81
C VAL A 10 -6.44 -2.06 1.97
N GLU A 11 -6.45 -1.96 0.64
CA GLU A 11 -5.93 -3.02 -0.24
C GLU A 11 -4.44 -3.31 0.02
N ILE A 12 -3.63 -2.26 0.13
CA ILE A 12 -2.19 -2.37 0.42
C ILE A 12 -1.96 -3.03 1.79
N ALA A 13 -2.73 -2.63 2.80
CA ALA A 13 -2.62 -3.19 4.15
C ALA A 13 -3.00 -4.67 4.18
N ASN A 14 -4.11 -5.03 3.53
CA ASN A 14 -4.54 -6.43 3.41
C ASN A 14 -3.48 -7.27 2.70
N TYR A 15 -2.95 -6.79 1.58
CA TYR A 15 -1.88 -7.49 0.86
C TYR A 15 -0.64 -7.71 1.73
N ILE A 16 -0.21 -6.70 2.49
CA ILE A 16 0.94 -6.79 3.40
C ILE A 16 0.72 -7.87 4.46
N ILE A 17 -0.48 -7.91 5.06
CA ILE A 17 -0.81 -8.89 6.11
C ILE A 17 -0.90 -10.30 5.53
N GLU A 18 -1.64 -10.49 4.44
CA GLU A 18 -1.88 -11.80 3.82
C GLU A 18 -0.59 -12.43 3.29
N ASN A 19 0.31 -11.62 2.73
CA ASN A 19 1.55 -12.12 2.10
C ASN A 19 2.77 -11.94 3.00
N ASN A 20 2.60 -11.40 4.21
CA ASN A 20 3.68 -10.97 5.09
C ASN A 20 4.74 -10.13 4.33
N ALA A 21 4.25 -9.26 3.44
CA ALA A 21 5.07 -8.59 2.44
C ALA A 21 5.67 -7.28 3.00
N THR A 22 6.91 -6.99 2.63
CA THR A 22 7.52 -5.70 2.99
C THR A 22 6.98 -4.56 2.12
N VAL A 23 7.02 -3.33 2.64
CA VAL A 23 6.64 -2.10 1.90
C VAL A 23 7.29 -2.01 0.51
N ARG A 24 8.53 -2.49 0.37
CA ARG A 24 9.26 -2.51 -0.92
C ARG A 24 8.72 -3.57 -1.89
N GLN A 25 8.29 -4.72 -1.40
CA GLN A 25 7.66 -5.76 -2.23
C GLN A 25 6.28 -5.29 -2.68
N THR A 26 5.49 -4.74 -1.77
CA THR A 26 4.16 -4.17 -2.07
C THR A 26 4.27 -3.05 -3.10
N ALA A 27 5.24 -2.15 -2.97
CA ALA A 27 5.50 -1.11 -3.97
C ALA A 27 5.73 -1.67 -5.39
N LYS A 28 6.52 -2.74 -5.51
CA LYS A 28 6.73 -3.42 -6.79
C LYS A 28 5.46 -4.08 -7.33
N GLN A 29 4.68 -4.72 -6.45
CA GLN A 29 3.44 -5.41 -6.82
C GLN A 29 2.38 -4.43 -7.33
N PHE A 30 2.24 -3.28 -6.69
CA PHE A 30 1.23 -2.26 -7.03
C PHE A 30 1.73 -1.23 -8.05
N GLY A 31 2.97 -1.37 -8.54
CA GLY A 31 3.54 -0.46 -9.54
C GLY A 31 3.69 0.99 -9.06
N ILE A 32 3.81 1.19 -7.75
CA ILE A 32 3.91 2.51 -7.11
C ILE A 32 5.23 2.67 -6.35
N SER A 33 5.59 3.90 -6.04
CA SER A 33 6.83 4.15 -5.28
C SER A 33 6.71 3.65 -3.84
N LYS A 34 7.83 3.21 -3.26
CA LYS A 34 7.91 2.86 -1.83
C LYS A 34 7.41 4.01 -0.94
N SER A 35 7.74 5.25 -1.27
CA SER A 35 7.27 6.44 -0.54
C SER A 35 5.75 6.62 -0.60
N THR A 36 5.12 6.25 -1.73
CA THR A 36 3.67 6.28 -1.88
C THR A 36 3.03 5.25 -0.94
N VAL A 37 3.48 3.99 -0.99
CA VAL A 37 3.01 2.95 -0.07
C VAL A 37 3.17 3.37 1.38
N HIS A 38 4.35 3.91 1.74
CA HIS A 38 4.61 4.37 3.11
C HIS A 38 3.69 5.52 3.53
N THR A 39 3.43 6.47 2.65
CA THR A 39 2.53 7.60 2.96
C THR A 39 1.11 7.10 3.13
N ASP A 40 0.66 6.16 2.29
CA ASP A 40 -0.68 5.59 2.33
C ASP A 40 -0.96 4.74 3.57
N VAL A 41 0.05 4.06 4.13
CA VAL A 41 -0.11 3.21 5.32
C VAL A 41 0.27 3.90 6.64
N THR A 42 0.94 5.06 6.59
CA THR A 42 1.44 5.76 7.79
C THR A 42 0.71 7.06 8.10
N LYS A 43 0.17 7.76 7.09
CA LYS A 43 -0.63 8.98 7.28
C LYS A 43 -2.11 8.68 7.20
#